data_AF-A0A3M0LFB2-F1
#
_entry.id   AF-A0A3M0LFB2-F1
#
_cell.length_a   1.000
_cell.length_b   1.000
_cell.length_c   1.000
_cell.angle_alpha   90.00
_cell.angle_beta   90.00
_cell.angle_gamma   90.00
#
_symmetry.space_group_name_H-M   'P 1'
#
loop_
_entity.id
_entity.type
_entity.pdbx_description
1 polymer ?
#
loop_
_entity_poly.entity_id
_entity_poly.type
_entity_poly.pdbx_seq_one_letter_code
_entity_poly.pdbx_strand_id
1 'polypeptide(L)'
;MTVLVSHTMSAVLEAKGGHWLSPQRFLKYQAILAEQDDVEIVVTNIVNPASILSGCMEKTVIHDCLENIEATYSSHPDLKDTPLEDAETWFTDGSSYVVSGRKHAGYAVTTSRVVIESGSLTANTSAQKAEIIALI
;
A
#
# COMPACT_ATOMS: atom_id res chain seq x y z
N MET A 1 28.22 -0.36 -11.97
CA MET A 1 27.43 0.78 -12.50
C MET A 1 26.88 1.54 -11.31
N THR A 2 27.13 2.85 -11.24
CA THR A 2 26.66 3.68 -10.13
C THR A 2 25.43 4.47 -10.57
N VAL A 3 24.34 4.35 -9.82
CA VAL A 3 23.09 5.10 -10.05
C VAL A 3 23.00 6.20 -9.01
N LEU A 4 23.09 7.44 -9.48
CA LEU A 4 22.97 8.63 -8.64
C LEU A 4 21.50 9.02 -8.48
N VAL A 5 21.04 9.13 -7.24
CA VAL A 5 19.65 9.46 -6.91
C VAL A 5 19.58 10.62 -5.91
N SER A 6 18.61 11.51 -6.06
CA SER A 6 18.39 12.62 -5.12
C SER A 6 17.78 12.19 -3.78
N HIS A 7 17.28 10.96 -3.73
CA HIS A 7 16.45 10.42 -2.67
C HIS A 7 16.90 9.00 -2.32
N THR A 8 16.68 8.56 -1.08
CA THR A 8 17.06 7.22 -0.61
C THR A 8 16.16 6.14 -1.21
N MET A 9 16.38 5.83 -2.49
CA MET A 9 15.61 4.86 -3.26
C MET A 9 15.79 3.43 -2.77
N SER A 10 16.93 3.09 -2.18
CA SER A 10 17.18 1.79 -1.56
C SER A 10 16.16 1.51 -0.44
N ALA A 11 15.97 2.46 0.48
CA ALA A 11 14.98 2.35 1.55
C ALA A 11 13.55 2.18 1.02
N VAL A 12 13.20 2.87 -0.07
CA VAL A 12 11.89 2.70 -0.72
C VAL A 12 11.74 1.28 -1.29
N LEU A 13 12.75 0.77 -2.00
CA LEU A 13 12.71 -0.55 -2.63
C LEU A 13 12.85 -1.71 -1.63
N GLU A 14 13.42 -1.48 -0.46
CA GLU A 14 13.60 -2.53 0.56
C GLU A 14 12.47 -2.53 1.60
N ALA A 15 12.05 -1.37 2.09
CA ALA A 15 11.15 -1.28 3.25
C ALA A 15 9.66 -1.16 2.90
N LYS A 16 9.31 -0.46 1.81
CA LYS A 16 7.91 -0.06 1.54
C LYS A 16 7.46 -0.21 0.08
N GLY A 17 8.31 -0.65 -0.84
CA GLY A 17 7.99 -0.62 -2.27
C GLY A 17 6.80 -1.50 -2.65
N GLY A 18 6.57 -2.61 -1.93
CA GLY A 18 5.41 -3.48 -2.12
C GLY A 18 4.06 -2.87 -1.72
N HIS A 19 4.06 -1.78 -0.94
CA HIS A 19 2.83 -1.07 -0.57
C HIS A 19 2.31 -0.15 -1.69
N TRP A 20 3.20 0.31 -2.58
CA TRP A 20 2.88 1.38 -3.54
C TRP A 20 3.08 0.97 -5.00
N LEU A 21 3.93 -0.03 -5.25
CA LEU A 21 4.13 -0.61 -6.57
C LEU A 21 3.34 -1.90 -6.68
N SER A 22 2.85 -2.22 -7.88
CA SER A 22 2.32 -3.55 -8.12
C SER A 22 3.41 -4.60 -7.87
N PRO A 23 3.07 -5.81 -7.39
CA PRO A 23 4.06 -6.84 -7.08
C PRO A 23 5.03 -7.11 -8.23
N GLN A 24 4.54 -7.12 -9.46
CA GLN A 24 5.39 -7.31 -10.65
C GLN A 24 6.39 -6.16 -10.86
N ARG A 25 5.97 -4.91 -10.66
CA ARG A 25 6.85 -3.74 -10.80
C ARG A 25 7.87 -3.67 -9.67
N PHE A 26 7.42 -3.96 -8.45
CA PHE A 26 8.27 -4.03 -7.27
C PHE A 26 9.42 -5.03 -7.46
N LEU A 27 9.09 -6.29 -7.76
CA LEU A 27 10.07 -7.35 -7.97
C LEU A 27 11.05 -7.02 -9.10
N LYS A 28 10.55 -6.43 -10.20
CA LYS A 28 11.42 -6.02 -11.32
C LYS A 28 12.44 -4.96 -10.90
N TYR A 29 12.03 -3.94 -10.15
CA TYR A 29 12.94 -2.89 -9.73
C TYR A 29 13.90 -3.34 -8.63
N GLN A 30 13.42 -4.15 -7.69
CA GLN A 30 14.27 -4.76 -6.66
C GLN A 30 15.39 -5.61 -7.29
N ALA A 31 15.04 -6.49 -8.24
CA ALA A 31 16.01 -7.33 -8.92
C ALA A 31 17.07 -6.54 -9.71
N ILE A 32 16.70 -5.43 -10.34
CA ILE A 32 17.61 -4.65 -11.20
C ILE A 32 18.44 -3.63 -10.41
N LEU A 33 17.88 -3.04 -9.36
CA LEU A 33 18.47 -1.88 -8.70
C LEU A 33 19.00 -2.17 -7.29
N ALA A 34 18.49 -3.21 -6.61
CA ALA A 34 18.88 -3.54 -5.24
C ALA A 34 19.65 -4.86 -5.13
N GLU A 35 19.32 -5.88 -5.95
CA GLU A 35 19.90 -7.23 -5.83
C GLU A 35 21.07 -7.50 -6.78
N GLN A 36 21.39 -6.58 -7.70
CA GLN A 36 22.52 -6.76 -8.63
C GLN A 36 23.84 -6.33 -7.99
N ASP A 37 24.80 -7.25 -7.91
CA ASP A 37 26.13 -6.99 -7.34
C ASP A 37 26.94 -5.91 -8.08
N ASP A 38 26.62 -5.67 -9.35
CA ASP A 38 27.29 -4.68 -10.19
C ASP A 38 26.57 -3.32 -10.20
N VAL A 39 25.52 -3.13 -9.39
CA VAL A 39 24.78 -1.87 -9.29
C VAL A 39 24.91 -1.29 -7.88
N GLU A 40 25.33 -0.02 -7.79
CA GLU A 40 25.40 0.71 -6.54
C GLU A 40 24.52 1.96 -6.62
N ILE A 41 23.53 2.08 -5.73
CA ILE A 41 22.71 3.28 -5.60
C ILE A 41 23.40 4.23 -4.62
N VAL A 42 23.77 5.42 -5.10
CA VAL A 42 24.40 6.44 -4.27
C VAL A 42 23.50 7.66 -4.21
N VAL A 43 23.15 8.08 -2.99
CA VAL A 43 22.33 9.27 -2.75
C VAL A 43 23.19 10.52 -2.92
N THR A 44 22.78 11.42 -3.82
CA THR A 44 23.42 12.72 -4.05
C THR A 44 22.39 13.83 -4.22
N ASN A 45 22.60 14.92 -3.50
CA ASN A 45 21.78 16.12 -3.48
C ASN A 45 22.12 17.12 -4.60
N ILE A 46 23.19 16.89 -5.37
CA ILE A 46 23.68 17.83 -6.40
C ILE A 46 23.87 17.09 -7.71
N VAL A 47 22.79 16.97 -8.46
CA VAL A 47 22.84 16.65 -9.90
C VAL A 47 22.65 17.98 -10.62
N ASN A 48 23.71 18.53 -11.22
CA ASN A 48 23.53 19.68 -12.10
C ASN A 48 22.61 19.25 -13.27
N PRO A 49 21.40 19.83 -13.43
CA PRO A 49 20.46 19.40 -14.46
C PRO A 49 21.03 19.55 -15.88
N ALA A 50 21.98 20.47 -16.07
CA ALA A 50 22.61 20.72 -17.37
C ALA A 50 23.76 19.75 -17.70
N SER A 51 24.38 19.09 -16.71
CA SER A 51 25.55 18.23 -16.94
C SER A 51 25.42 16.80 -16.42
N ILE A 52 24.43 16.47 -15.57
CA ILE A 52 24.28 15.13 -14.94
C ILE A 52 25.60 14.69 -14.25
N LEU A 53 26.37 15.65 -13.74
CA LEU A 53 27.62 15.40 -13.01
C LEU A 53 27.40 15.69 -11.52
N SER A 54 27.99 14.85 -10.66
CA SER A 54 27.94 15.02 -9.21
C SER A 54 28.78 16.22 -8.79
N GLY A 55 28.17 17.21 -8.13
CA GLY A 55 28.88 18.27 -7.43
C GLY A 55 29.23 17.89 -6.00
N CYS A 56 30.29 18.50 -5.45
CA CYS A 56 30.81 18.23 -4.10
C CYS A 56 29.75 18.48 -3.00
N MET A 57 29.66 17.58 -2.01
CA MET A 57 28.64 17.58 -0.96
C MET A 57 28.76 18.77 -0.01
N GLU A 58 27.95 19.83 -0.20
CA GLU A 58 27.93 20.96 0.74
C GLU A 58 26.67 21.03 1.62
N LYS A 59 25.56 20.34 1.31
CA LYS A 59 24.32 20.40 2.11
C LYS A 59 23.51 19.11 2.12
N THR A 60 23.52 18.38 3.22
CA THR A 60 22.61 17.25 3.46
C THR A 60 21.15 17.73 3.35
N VAL A 61 20.44 17.30 2.31
CA VAL A 61 19.00 17.56 2.18
C VAL A 61 18.30 16.45 2.96
N ILE A 62 17.83 16.77 4.16
CA ILE A 62 17.06 15.86 5.01
C ILE A 62 15.62 15.89 4.49
N HIS A 63 15.25 14.90 3.69
CA HIS A 63 13.87 14.63 3.29
C HIS A 63 13.58 13.16 3.61
N ASP A 64 12.45 12.88 4.24
CA ASP A 64 12.01 11.51 4.47
C ASP A 64 11.06 11.09 3.34
N CYS A 65 11.61 10.38 2.35
CA CYS A 65 10.79 9.87 1.25
C CYS A 65 9.73 8.88 1.71
N LEU A 66 9.97 8.11 2.77
CA LEU A 66 9.00 7.13 3.25
C LEU A 66 7.81 7.86 3.88
N GLU A 67 8.07 8.85 4.73
CA GLU A 67 7.04 9.71 5.32
C GLU A 67 6.22 10.43 4.23
N ASN A 68 6.88 11.02 3.24
CA ASN A 68 6.19 11.71 2.15
C ASN A 68 5.34 10.78 1.28
N ILE A 69 5.85 9.59 0.96
CA ILE A 69 5.10 8.58 0.19
C ILE A 69 3.90 8.11 1.02
N GLU A 70 4.08 7.84 2.30
CA GLU A 70 2.99 7.46 3.21
C GLU A 70 1.95 8.57 3.31
N ALA A 71 2.34 9.82 3.52
CA ALA A 71 1.42 10.96 3.57
C ALA A 71 0.68 11.21 2.24
N THR A 72 1.34 10.99 1.10
CA THR A 72 0.77 11.26 -0.23
C THR A 72 -0.19 10.15 -0.68
N TYR A 73 0.15 8.90 -0.41
CA TYR A 73 -0.58 7.74 -0.93
C TYR A 73 -1.42 7.01 0.12
N SER A 74 -1.29 7.35 1.41
CA SER A 74 -2.26 6.89 2.41
C SER A 74 -3.57 7.64 2.19
N SER A 75 -4.62 6.90 1.84
CA SER A 75 -5.97 7.46 1.77
C SER A 75 -6.48 7.96 3.13
N HIS A 76 -5.86 7.51 4.23
CA HIS A 76 -6.24 7.90 5.58
C HIS A 76 -5.03 7.77 6.55
N PRO A 77 -4.19 8.81 6.73
CA PRO A 77 -2.97 8.72 7.54
C PRO A 77 -3.23 8.42 9.03
N ASP A 78 -4.44 8.72 9.52
CA ASP A 78 -4.83 8.42 10.90
C ASP A 78 -5.36 6.98 11.10
N LEU A 79 -5.49 6.19 10.02
CA LEU A 79 -5.98 4.81 10.10
C LEU A 79 -4.85 3.90 10.62
N LYS A 80 -5.10 3.23 11.75
CA LYS A 80 -4.14 2.34 12.41
C LYS A 80 -4.71 0.92 12.49
N ASP A 81 -3.82 -0.07 12.54
CA ASP A 81 -4.14 -1.47 12.81
C ASP A 81 -4.39 -1.77 14.30
N THR A 82 -4.21 -0.76 15.16
CA THR A 82 -4.49 -0.82 16.59
C THR A 82 -5.92 -0.37 16.89
N PRO A 83 -6.66 -1.09 17.75
CA PRO A 83 -7.98 -0.65 18.22
C PRO A 83 -7.93 0.74 18.87
N LEU A 84 -8.98 1.54 18.67
CA LEU A 84 -9.16 2.83 19.32
C LEU A 84 -9.76 2.64 20.73
N GLU A 85 -9.23 3.35 21.73
CA GLU A 85 -9.80 3.35 23.09
C GLU A 85 -11.24 3.89 23.09
N ASP A 86 -12.12 3.26 23.88
CA ASP A 86 -13.54 3.61 24.04
C ASP A 86 -14.40 3.57 22.75
N ALA A 87 -13.90 3.03 21.65
CA ALA A 87 -14.67 2.84 20.42
C ALA A 87 -15.58 1.61 20.48
N GLU A 88 -16.73 1.69 19.80
CA GLU A 88 -17.60 0.53 19.62
C GLU A 88 -16.97 -0.44 18.62
N THR A 89 -17.01 -1.75 18.92
CA THR A 89 -16.48 -2.79 18.04
C THR A 89 -17.57 -3.35 17.14
N TRP A 90 -17.45 -3.11 15.84
CA TRP A 90 -18.30 -3.69 14.82
C TRP A 90 -17.54 -4.78 14.05
N PHE A 91 -18.27 -5.78 13.59
CA PHE A 91 -17.80 -6.89 12.77
C PHE A 91 -18.52 -6.83 11.43
N THR A 92 -17.78 -7.06 10.34
CA THR A 92 -18.34 -7.10 8.98
C THR A 92 -18.04 -8.46 8.38
N ASP A 93 -18.98 -8.99 7.60
CA ASP A 93 -18.79 -10.22 6.83
C ASP A 93 -19.56 -10.17 5.52
N GLY A 94 -18.98 -10.75 4.48
CA GLY A 94 -19.53 -10.81 3.13
C GLY A 94 -19.49 -12.22 2.56
N SER A 95 -20.67 -12.79 2.29
CA SER A 95 -20.79 -14.15 1.78
C SER A 95 -21.14 -14.18 0.29
N SER A 96 -20.61 -15.17 -0.43
CA SER A 96 -21.02 -15.53 -1.80
C SER A 96 -20.89 -17.03 -2.03
N TYR A 97 -21.98 -17.68 -2.43
CA TYR A 97 -22.04 -19.13 -2.63
C TYR A 97 -23.04 -19.52 -3.73
N VAL A 98 -23.00 -20.78 -4.17
CA VAL A 98 -23.88 -21.29 -5.23
C VAL A 98 -24.78 -22.39 -4.68
N VAL A 99 -26.09 -22.26 -4.87
CA VAL A 99 -27.09 -23.29 -4.55
C VAL A 99 -27.89 -23.59 -5.80
N SER A 100 -27.98 -24.87 -6.17
CA SER A 100 -28.76 -25.32 -7.33
C SER A 100 -28.42 -24.55 -8.62
N GLY A 101 -27.13 -24.25 -8.83
CA GLY A 101 -26.64 -23.50 -10.00
C GLY A 101 -26.91 -21.99 -9.98
N ARG A 102 -27.53 -21.45 -8.93
CA ARG A 102 -27.76 -20.02 -8.75
C ARG A 102 -26.77 -19.47 -7.73
N LYS A 103 -26.13 -18.34 -8.07
CA LYS A 103 -25.23 -17.63 -7.16
C LYS A 103 -26.03 -16.72 -6.24
N HIS A 104 -25.71 -16.79 -4.96
CA HIS A 104 -26.27 -15.99 -3.88
C HIS A 104 -25.14 -15.22 -3.21
N ALA A 105 -25.41 -13.99 -2.83
CA ALA A 105 -24.46 -13.17 -2.09
C ALA A 105 -25.21 -12.28 -1.09
N GLY A 106 -24.53 -11.91 -0.01
CA GLY A 106 -25.07 -11.07 1.03
C GLY A 106 -23.97 -10.50 1.91
N TYR A 107 -24.33 -9.53 2.74
CA TYR A 107 -23.42 -8.92 3.71
C TYR A 107 -24.13 -8.73 5.05
N ALA A 108 -23.33 -8.58 6.10
CA ALA A 108 -23.81 -8.19 7.41
C ALA A 108 -22.78 -7.32 8.14
N VAL A 109 -23.30 -6.38 8.93
CA VAL A 109 -22.56 -5.58 9.91
C VAL A 109 -23.20 -5.84 11.27
N THR A 110 -22.41 -6.29 12.24
CA THR A 110 -22.92 -6.70 13.55
C THR A 110 -22.05 -6.16 14.67
N THR A 111 -22.61 -6.04 15.85
CA THR A 111 -21.81 -6.06 17.08
C THR A 111 -21.71 -7.51 17.57
N SER A 112 -21.12 -7.73 18.75
CA SER A 112 -21.16 -9.03 19.42
C SER A 112 -22.56 -9.48 19.87
N ARG A 113 -23.56 -8.59 19.80
CA ARG A 113 -24.89 -8.82 20.38
C ARG A 113 -26.04 -8.68 19.38
N VAL A 114 -25.91 -7.79 18.41
CA VAL A 114 -27.00 -7.44 17.50
C VAL A 114 -26.52 -7.28 16.07
N VAL A 115 -27.43 -7.50 15.11
CA VAL A 115 -27.23 -7.14 13.71
C VAL A 115 -27.56 -5.65 13.56
N ILE A 116 -26.59 -4.88 13.09
CA ILE A 116 -26.75 -3.45 12.81
C ILE A 116 -27.33 -3.27 11.41
N GLU A 117 -26.75 -3.97 10.43
CA GLU A 117 -27.21 -3.96 9.04
C GLU A 117 -27.00 -5.33 8.41
N SER A 118 -27.87 -5.71 7.48
CA SER A 118 -27.63 -6.87 6.61
C SER A 118 -28.48 -6.76 5.35
N GLY A 119 -28.02 -7.39 4.27
CA GLY A 119 -28.72 -7.33 3.00
C GLY A 119 -28.32 -8.42 2.01
N SER A 120 -29.25 -8.73 1.09
CA SER A 120 -28.96 -9.55 -0.07
C SER A 120 -28.30 -8.73 -1.17
N LEU A 121 -27.28 -9.29 -1.81
CA LEU A 121 -26.57 -8.68 -2.92
C LEU A 121 -26.95 -9.35 -4.24
N THR A 122 -26.62 -8.67 -5.35
CA THR A 122 -26.86 -9.23 -6.68
C THR A 122 -26.14 -10.56 -6.86
N ALA A 123 -26.73 -11.48 -7.60
CA ALA A 123 -26.16 -12.80 -7.86
C ALA A 123 -24.77 -12.78 -8.50
N ASN A 124 -24.30 -11.66 -9.06
CA ASN A 124 -22.96 -11.57 -9.66
C ASN A 124 -21.86 -11.11 -8.67
N THR A 125 -22.20 -10.88 -7.39
CA THR A 125 -21.24 -10.43 -6.39
C THR A 125 -20.34 -11.57 -5.92
N SER A 126 -19.01 -11.39 -5.98
CA SER A 126 -18.03 -12.32 -5.39
C SER A 126 -17.96 -12.18 -3.87
N ALA A 127 -17.41 -13.17 -3.18
CA ALA A 127 -17.21 -13.10 -1.72
C ALA A 127 -16.38 -11.87 -1.33
N GLN A 128 -15.22 -11.67 -1.97
CA GLN A 128 -14.38 -10.49 -1.75
C GLN A 128 -15.10 -9.15 -1.99
N LYS A 129 -15.99 -9.09 -2.98
CA LYS A 129 -16.78 -7.88 -3.22
C LYS A 129 -17.87 -7.69 -2.16
N ALA A 130 -18.48 -8.77 -1.67
CA ALA A 130 -19.43 -8.72 -0.57
C ALA A 130 -18.76 -8.22 0.72
N GLU A 131 -17.54 -8.67 1.02
CA GLU A 131 -16.75 -8.19 2.16
C GLU A 131 -16.51 -6.68 2.10
N ILE A 132 -16.12 -6.18 0.92
CA ILE A 132 -15.93 -4.74 0.72
C ILE A 132 -17.25 -4.00 0.86
N ILE A 133 -18.37 -4.53 0.34
CA ILE A 133 -19.70 -3.92 0.50
C ILE A 133 -20.13 -3.91 1.97
N ALA A 134 -19.74 -4.90 2.77
CA ALA A 134 -20.02 -4.91 4.20
C ALA A 134 -19.24 -3.82 4.97
N LEU A 135 -18.10 -3.37 4.43
CA LEU A 135 -17.18 -2.44 5.09
C LEU A 135 -17.43 -0.96 4.71
N ILE A 136 -18.04 -0.69 3.55
CA ILE A 136 -18.28 0.68 3.01
C ILE A 136 -19.69 1.18 3.27
#